data_AF-A0A9P3IME1-F1
#
_entry.id   AF-A0A9P3IME1-F1
#
_cell.length_a   1.000
_cell.length_b   1.000
_cell.length_c   1.000
_cell.angle_alpha   90.00
_cell.angle_beta   90.00
_cell.angle_gamma   90.00
#
_symmetry.space_group_name_H-M   'P 1'
#
loop_
_entity.id
_entity.type
_entity.pdbx_description
1 polymer ?
#
loop_
_entity_poly.entity_id
_entity_poly.type
_entity_poly.pdbx_seq_one_letter_code
_entity_poly.pdbx_strand_id
1 'polypeptide(L)'
;MAMAQGSATLSDVYAAAQRRRIELSSGIELLERCDSGAGGPLTAPMFFSDGPRDPGSSGGGGGGSAAGPAAAVAVDPALMEGLRVKLAELQRMCAEMGQLWRNHANKTQRELWRRRVEVMGEEAEALRLALDRCAAKEHRRRREAQERAELLVARAGGQGGRILSEADAEIRDMETARRAGRVLEDTLAQGIATLGHMAQQREVLK
;
A
#
# COMPACT_ATOMS: atom_id res chain seq x y z
N MET A 1 -19.45 -51.91 -32.37
CA MET A 1 -18.01 -51.88 -32.03
C MET A 1 -17.35 -50.70 -32.76
N ALA A 2 -16.34 -50.09 -32.13
CA ALA A 2 -15.58 -48.87 -32.50
C ALA A 2 -16.23 -47.55 -32.00
N MET A 3 -15.62 -46.71 -31.15
CA MET A 3 -14.27 -46.60 -30.60
C MET A 3 -14.38 -46.05 -29.16
N ALA A 4 -14.08 -46.87 -28.16
CA ALA A 4 -13.70 -46.39 -26.82
C ALA A 4 -12.17 -46.30 -26.79
N GLN A 5 -11.62 -45.32 -27.53
CA GLN A 5 -10.19 -45.01 -27.46
C GLN A 5 -9.97 -44.04 -26.30
N GLY A 6 -8.98 -44.34 -25.45
CA GLY A 6 -8.69 -43.70 -24.17
C GLY A 6 -8.24 -42.24 -24.24
N SER A 7 -9.09 -41.34 -24.72
CA SER A 7 -9.06 -39.91 -24.38
C SER A 7 -9.97 -39.69 -23.18
N ALA A 8 -9.54 -38.94 -22.17
CA ALA A 8 -10.40 -38.49 -21.08
C ALA A 8 -11.75 -38.04 -21.67
N THR A 9 -12.85 -38.64 -21.20
CA THR A 9 -14.15 -38.29 -21.75
C THR A 9 -14.42 -36.82 -21.40
N LEU A 10 -15.22 -36.12 -22.22
CA LEU A 10 -15.54 -34.71 -21.96
C LEU A 10 -16.10 -34.51 -20.52
N SER A 11 -16.81 -35.53 -20.01
CA SER A 11 -17.26 -35.58 -18.62
C SER A 11 -16.12 -35.64 -17.59
N ASP A 12 -15.03 -36.36 -17.88
CA ASP A 12 -13.86 -36.45 -16.99
C ASP A 12 -13.12 -35.13 -16.91
N VAL A 13 -12.91 -34.47 -18.06
CA VAL A 13 -12.28 -33.15 -18.13
C VAL A 13 -13.15 -32.12 -17.39
N TYR A 14 -14.47 -32.19 -17.54
CA TYR A 14 -15.41 -31.33 -16.82
C TYR A 14 -15.38 -31.58 -15.31
N ALA A 15 -15.35 -32.85 -14.87
CA ALA A 15 -15.25 -33.18 -13.45
C ALA A 15 -13.92 -32.71 -12.84
N ALA A 16 -12.82 -32.82 -13.60
CA ALA A 16 -11.52 -32.29 -13.20
C ALA A 16 -11.52 -30.76 -13.10
N ALA A 17 -12.10 -30.08 -14.09
CA ALA A 17 -12.27 -28.63 -14.09
C ALA A 17 -13.09 -28.15 -12.89
N GLN A 18 -14.18 -28.85 -12.56
CA GLN A 18 -15.03 -28.52 -11.42
C GLN A 18 -14.29 -28.65 -10.08
N ARG A 19 -13.47 -29.70 -9.91
CA ARG A 19 -12.61 -29.83 -8.72
C ARG A 19 -11.63 -28.66 -8.63
N ARG A 20 -10.97 -28.32 -9.74
CA ARG A 20 -10.00 -27.22 -9.79
C ARG A 20 -10.66 -25.87 -9.49
N ARG A 21 -11.89 -25.65 -9.97
CA ARG A 21 -12.70 -24.45 -9.66
C ARG A 21 -12.98 -24.33 -8.16
N ILE A 22 -13.39 -25.41 -7.50
CA ILE A 22 -13.68 -25.44 -6.05
C ILE A 22 -12.39 -25.19 -5.23
N GLU A 23 -11.27 -25.76 -5.67
CA GLU A 23 -9.97 -25.47 -5.05
C GLU A 23 -9.58 -23.99 -5.18
N LEU A 24 -9.81 -23.40 -6.35
CA LEU A 24 -9.53 -21.99 -6.60
C LEU A 24 -10.41 -21.07 -5.78
N SER A 25 -11.72 -21.33 -5.72
CA SER A 25 -12.64 -20.52 -4.89
C SER A 25 -12.26 -20.58 -3.41
N SER A 26 -12.02 -21.79 -2.89
CA SER A 26 -11.58 -21.98 -1.50
C SER A 26 -10.25 -21.30 -1.22
N GLY A 27 -9.31 -21.37 -2.18
CA GLY A 27 -8.01 -20.71 -2.07
C GLY A 27 -8.11 -19.18 -2.06
N ILE A 28 -8.98 -18.60 -2.90
CA ILE A 28 -9.22 -17.15 -2.94
C ILE A 28 -9.89 -16.69 -1.64
N GLU A 29 -10.85 -17.45 -1.11
CA GLU A 29 -11.47 -17.14 0.19
C GLU A 29 -10.42 -17.14 1.32
N LEU A 30 -9.43 -18.04 1.29
CA LEU A 30 -8.32 -18.02 2.25
C LEU A 30 -7.47 -16.76 2.11
N LEU A 31 -7.18 -16.31 0.88
CA LEU A 31 -6.49 -15.04 0.65
C LEU A 31 -7.28 -13.86 1.24
N GLU A 32 -8.60 -13.83 1.05
CA GLU A 32 -9.47 -12.76 1.55
C GLU A 32 -9.61 -12.75 3.08
N ARG A 33 -9.55 -13.92 3.73
CA ARG A 33 -9.55 -14.02 5.20
C ARG A 33 -8.24 -13.55 5.79
N CYS A 34 -7.10 -13.90 5.20
CA CYS A 34 -5.79 -13.36 5.57
C CYS A 34 -5.75 -11.83 5.37
N ASP A 35 -6.42 -11.32 4.33
CA ASP A 35 -6.55 -9.89 4.03
C ASP A 35 -7.35 -9.15 5.12
N SER A 36 -8.48 -9.71 5.56
CA SER A 36 -9.38 -9.12 6.56
C SER A 36 -8.76 -9.01 7.96
N GLY A 37 -7.83 -9.91 8.31
CA GLY A 37 -7.13 -9.88 9.60
C GLY A 37 -6.10 -8.75 9.75
N ALA A 38 -5.71 -8.08 8.66
CA ALA A 38 -4.67 -7.05 8.66
C ALA A 38 -5.20 -5.60 8.80
N GLY A 39 -6.53 -5.43 8.90
CA GLY A 39 -7.20 -4.13 8.88
C GLY A 39 -7.95 -3.76 10.17
N GLY A 40 -7.50 -4.21 11.34
CA GLY A 40 -8.04 -3.70 12.60
C GLY A 40 -7.78 -2.19 12.73
N PRO A 41 -8.81 -1.34 12.92
CA PRO A 41 -8.61 0.10 13.00
C PRO A 41 -7.75 0.43 14.23
N LEU A 42 -6.54 0.92 13.98
CA LEU A 42 -5.70 1.59 14.98
C LEU A 42 -6.29 2.97 15.30
N THR A 43 -7.50 2.99 15.85
CA THR A 43 -8.13 4.18 16.43
C THR A 43 -8.95 3.75 17.64
N ALA A 44 -8.26 3.23 18.67
CA ALA A 44 -8.79 3.36 20.02
C ALA A 44 -8.45 4.79 20.49
N PRO A 45 -9.43 5.59 20.91
CA PRO A 45 -9.20 6.98 21.31
C PRO A 45 -8.32 6.99 22.55
N MET A 46 -7.21 7.72 22.49
CA MET A 46 -6.45 8.12 23.66
C MET A 46 -7.39 8.95 24.55
N PHE A 47 -7.96 8.31 25.57
CA PHE A 47 -8.74 8.99 26.59
C PHE A 47 -7.77 9.82 27.43
N PHE A 48 -7.73 11.12 27.14
CA PHE A 48 -7.00 12.11 27.91
C PHE A 48 -7.79 12.36 29.20
N SER A 49 -7.47 11.65 30.28
CA SER A 49 -7.86 12.06 31.63
C SER A 49 -6.66 12.71 32.29
N ASP A 50 -6.66 14.03 32.25
CA ASP A 50 -5.79 14.92 33.02
C ASP A 50 -6.18 14.84 34.50
N GLY A 51 -5.22 14.55 35.37
CA GLY A 51 -5.40 14.45 36.82
C GLY A 51 -4.04 14.60 37.52
N PRO A 52 -3.97 15.38 38.62
CA PRO A 52 -2.69 15.85 39.16
C PRO A 52 -1.88 14.72 39.78
N ARG A 53 -0.57 14.73 39.51
CA ARG A 53 0.39 13.68 39.82
C ARG A 53 1.11 14.02 41.13
N ASP A 54 0.78 13.31 42.21
CA ASP A 54 1.58 13.26 43.43
C ASP A 54 2.89 12.48 43.20
N PRO A 55 4.05 12.92 43.73
CA PRO A 55 5.29 12.17 43.63
C PRO A 55 5.50 11.33 44.89
N GLY A 56 5.24 10.02 44.80
CA GLY A 56 5.72 9.10 45.83
C GLY A 56 5.02 7.75 45.81
N SER A 57 5.55 6.80 45.05
CA SER A 57 5.61 5.40 45.48
C SER A 57 6.43 4.57 44.52
N SER A 58 7.46 3.92 45.06
CA SER A 58 8.17 2.82 44.43
C SER A 58 7.22 1.64 44.23
N GLY A 59 7.14 1.10 43.03
CA GLY A 59 6.43 -0.14 42.76
C GLY A 59 6.72 -0.61 41.35
N GLY A 60 7.31 -1.80 41.24
CA GLY A 60 7.78 -2.37 39.99
C GLY A 60 6.67 -2.58 38.94
N GLY A 61 7.09 -2.49 37.68
CA GLY A 61 6.41 -3.04 36.52
C GLY A 61 7.53 -3.47 35.59
N GLY A 62 7.74 -4.77 35.40
CA GLY A 62 6.88 -5.53 34.50
C GLY A 62 7.35 -5.22 33.09
N GLY A 63 8.44 -5.89 32.68
CA GLY A 63 8.97 -5.82 31.33
C GLY A 63 7.89 -6.28 30.34
N GLY A 64 7.13 -5.31 29.84
CA GLY A 64 6.26 -5.47 28.69
C GLY A 64 7.14 -5.82 27.51
N SER A 65 7.18 -7.12 27.22
CA SER A 65 7.68 -7.68 25.97
C SER A 65 7.29 -6.78 24.81
N ALA A 66 8.31 -6.20 24.17
CA ALA A 66 8.17 -5.50 22.90
C ALA A 66 7.76 -6.54 21.84
N ALA A 67 6.49 -6.89 21.83
CA ALA A 67 5.85 -7.55 20.71
C ALA A 67 5.71 -6.52 19.59
N GLY A 68 6.65 -6.59 18.63
CA GLY A 68 6.58 -5.90 17.35
C GLY A 68 7.97 -5.65 16.78
N PRO A 69 8.32 -6.24 15.63
CA PRO A 69 7.63 -5.87 14.41
C PRO A 69 6.48 -6.83 14.17
N ALA A 70 5.29 -6.24 14.05
CA ALA A 70 4.25 -6.81 13.21
C ALA A 70 4.86 -6.98 11.82
N ALA A 71 5.53 -8.12 11.60
CA ALA A 71 5.53 -8.73 10.29
C ALA A 71 4.05 -8.91 10.01
N ALA A 72 3.49 -7.92 9.30
CA ALA A 72 2.21 -8.07 8.63
C ALA A 72 2.20 -9.49 8.11
N VAL A 73 1.21 -10.28 8.51
CA VAL A 73 1.03 -11.65 8.01
C VAL A 73 0.87 -11.48 6.51
N ALA A 74 2.00 -11.48 5.81
CA ALA A 74 2.09 -11.23 4.41
C ALA A 74 1.39 -12.42 3.79
N VAL A 75 0.42 -12.13 2.93
CA VAL A 75 -0.21 -13.18 2.14
C VAL A 75 0.91 -13.98 1.50
N ASP A 76 0.92 -15.29 1.75
CA ASP A 76 2.00 -16.16 1.29
C ASP A 76 2.11 -16.04 -0.23
N PRO A 77 3.21 -15.46 -0.77
CA PRO A 77 3.36 -15.26 -2.21
C PRO A 77 3.37 -16.59 -2.96
N ALA A 78 3.79 -17.68 -2.31
CA ALA A 78 3.77 -19.02 -2.90
C ALA A 78 2.34 -19.54 -3.10
N LEU A 79 1.41 -19.22 -2.19
CA LEU A 79 0.00 -19.56 -2.35
C LEU A 79 -0.63 -18.80 -3.52
N MET A 80 -0.35 -17.50 -3.64
CA MET A 80 -0.86 -16.69 -4.76
C MET A 80 -0.36 -17.22 -6.11
N GLU A 81 0.92 -17.59 -6.21
CA GLU A 81 1.48 -18.16 -7.43
C GLU A 81 0.89 -19.55 -7.72
N GLY A 82 0.71 -20.38 -6.70
CA GLY A 82 0.02 -21.67 -6.84
C GLY A 82 -1.41 -21.53 -7.37
N LEU A 83 -2.14 -20.50 -6.95
CA LEU A 83 -3.49 -20.21 -7.45
C LEU A 83 -3.47 -19.71 -8.91
N ARG A 84 -2.46 -18.94 -9.32
CA ARG A 84 -2.29 -18.54 -10.74
C ARG A 84 -2.05 -19.74 -11.64
N VAL A 85 -1.18 -20.67 -11.22
CA VAL A 85 -0.93 -21.91 -11.96
C VAL A 85 -2.21 -22.73 -12.10
N LYS A 86 -2.94 -22.92 -11.00
CA LYS A 86 -4.23 -23.62 -11.00
C LYS A 86 -5.28 -22.97 -11.90
N LEU A 87 -5.31 -21.64 -11.96
CA LEU A 87 -6.19 -20.88 -12.85
C LEU A 87 -5.82 -21.09 -14.32
N ALA A 88 -4.53 -21.03 -14.66
CA ALA A 88 -4.06 -21.29 -16.01
C ALA A 88 -4.40 -22.72 -16.46
N GLU A 89 -4.30 -23.70 -15.56
CA GLU A 89 -4.75 -25.07 -15.81
C GLU A 89 -6.26 -25.17 -16.03
N LEU A 90 -7.07 -24.45 -15.24
CA LEU A 90 -8.53 -24.39 -15.44
C LEU A 90 -8.88 -23.79 -16.81
N GLN A 91 -8.21 -22.71 -17.21
CA GLN A 91 -8.39 -22.10 -18.54
C GLN A 91 -7.98 -23.06 -19.67
N ARG A 92 -6.87 -23.79 -19.51
CA ARG A 92 -6.46 -24.85 -20.43
C ARG A 92 -7.54 -25.93 -20.57
N MET A 93 -8.09 -26.39 -19.45
CA MET A 93 -9.20 -27.37 -19.46
C MET A 93 -10.46 -26.80 -20.12
N CYS A 94 -10.79 -25.52 -19.93
CA CYS A 94 -11.90 -24.86 -20.62
C CYS A 94 -11.71 -24.85 -22.15
N ALA A 95 -10.49 -24.55 -22.62
CA ALA A 95 -10.15 -24.60 -24.04
C ALA A 95 -10.24 -26.04 -24.62
N GLU A 96 -9.74 -27.02 -23.86
CA GLU A 96 -9.81 -28.45 -24.21
C GLU A 96 -11.27 -28.94 -24.31
N MET A 97 -12.08 -28.68 -23.28
CA MET A 97 -13.52 -28.96 -23.33
C MET A 97 -14.19 -28.25 -24.51
N GLY A 98 -13.78 -27.01 -24.79
CA GLY A 98 -14.18 -26.19 -25.93
C GLY A 98 -13.98 -26.86 -27.29
N GLN A 99 -12.93 -27.66 -27.44
CA GLN A 99 -12.67 -28.45 -28.65
C GLN A 99 -13.48 -29.75 -28.66
N LEU A 100 -13.54 -30.44 -27.52
CA LEU A 100 -14.20 -31.74 -27.40
C LEU A 100 -15.72 -31.66 -27.65
N TRP A 101 -16.40 -30.60 -27.20
CA TRP A 101 -17.85 -30.50 -27.41
C TRP A 101 -18.21 -30.23 -28.87
N ARG A 102 -17.37 -29.50 -29.61
CA ARG A 102 -17.58 -29.24 -31.05
C ARG A 102 -17.53 -30.52 -31.88
N ASN A 103 -16.77 -31.51 -31.42
CA ASN A 103 -16.58 -32.80 -32.09
C ASN A 103 -17.71 -33.81 -31.80
N HIS A 104 -18.72 -33.47 -30.99
CA HIS A 104 -19.85 -34.36 -30.72
C HIS A 104 -20.81 -34.49 -31.90
N ALA A 105 -21.07 -35.71 -32.37
CA ALA A 105 -21.97 -35.97 -33.49
C ALA A 105 -23.43 -35.58 -33.21
N ASN A 106 -23.91 -35.75 -31.97
CA ASN A 106 -25.30 -35.47 -31.60
C ASN A 106 -25.53 -33.97 -31.29
N LYS A 107 -26.46 -33.33 -32.01
CA LYS A 107 -26.80 -31.90 -31.87
C LYS A 107 -27.30 -31.53 -30.46
N THR A 108 -28.15 -32.33 -29.84
CA THR A 108 -28.72 -31.98 -28.52
C THR A 108 -27.66 -32.07 -27.42
N GLN A 109 -26.83 -33.12 -27.46
CA GLN A 109 -25.69 -33.27 -26.56
C GLN A 109 -24.66 -32.16 -26.76
N ARG A 110 -24.42 -31.76 -28.02
CA ARG A 110 -23.53 -30.65 -28.37
C ARG A 110 -24.00 -29.33 -27.75
N GLU A 111 -25.30 -28.99 -27.86
CA GLU A 111 -25.87 -27.79 -27.23
C GLU A 111 -25.80 -27.83 -25.70
N LEU A 112 -26.04 -28.99 -25.08
CA LEU A 112 -25.93 -29.15 -23.64
C LEU A 112 -24.49 -28.90 -23.15
N TRP A 113 -23.50 -29.49 -23.83
CA TRP A 113 -22.10 -29.31 -23.49
C TRP A 113 -21.61 -27.90 -23.77
N ARG A 114 -22.08 -27.25 -24.84
CA ARG A 114 -21.82 -25.85 -25.11
C ARG A 114 -22.16 -24.97 -23.90
N ARG A 115 -23.41 -25.06 -23.41
CA ARG A 115 -23.88 -24.28 -22.25
C ARG A 115 -23.06 -24.55 -20.99
N ARG A 116 -22.73 -25.81 -20.71
CA ARG A 116 -21.91 -26.18 -19.53
C ARG A 116 -20.49 -25.60 -19.60
N VAL A 117 -19.88 -25.64 -20.78
CA VAL A 117 -18.53 -25.11 -20.99
C VAL A 117 -18.53 -23.57 -20.98
N GLU A 118 -19.57 -22.93 -21.51
CA GLU A 118 -19.77 -21.47 -21.41
C GLU A 118 -19.85 -21.03 -19.93
N VAL A 119 -20.71 -21.69 -19.13
CA VAL A 119 -20.81 -21.42 -17.70
C VAL A 119 -19.46 -21.62 -16.99
N MET A 120 -18.73 -22.70 -17.29
CA MET A 120 -17.42 -22.90 -16.66
C MET A 120 -16.39 -21.85 -17.09
N GLY A 121 -16.48 -21.37 -18.34
CA GLY A 121 -15.66 -20.27 -18.83
C GLY A 121 -15.94 -18.96 -18.09
N GLU A 122 -17.21 -18.61 -17.89
CA GLU A 122 -17.62 -17.45 -17.09
C GLU A 122 -17.14 -17.56 -15.64
N GLU A 123 -17.25 -18.74 -15.03
CA GLU A 123 -16.74 -18.99 -13.68
C GLU A 123 -15.21 -18.86 -13.59
N ALA A 124 -14.47 -19.37 -14.58
CA ALA A 124 -13.02 -19.23 -14.65
C ALA A 124 -12.60 -17.76 -14.79
N GLU A 125 -13.33 -16.97 -15.59
CA GLU A 125 -13.12 -15.53 -15.72
C GLU A 125 -13.45 -14.76 -14.43
N ALA A 126 -14.54 -15.13 -13.74
CA ALA A 126 -14.88 -14.56 -12.45
C ALA A 126 -13.79 -14.82 -11.39
N LEU A 127 -13.25 -16.04 -11.35
CA LEU A 127 -12.13 -16.41 -10.47
C LEU A 127 -10.84 -15.65 -10.83
N ARG A 128 -10.55 -15.47 -12.12
CA ARG A 128 -9.43 -14.63 -12.58
C ARG A 128 -9.53 -13.20 -12.05
N LEU A 129 -10.69 -12.57 -12.26
CA LEU A 129 -10.92 -11.21 -11.78
C LEU A 129 -10.82 -11.11 -10.25
N ALA A 130 -11.26 -12.13 -9.51
CA ALA A 130 -11.09 -12.18 -8.07
C ALA A 130 -9.62 -12.29 -7.65
N LEU A 131 -8.85 -13.15 -8.30
CA LEU A 131 -7.41 -13.28 -8.05
C LEU A 131 -6.65 -12.00 -8.39
N ASP A 132 -6.99 -11.32 -9.48
CA ASP A 132 -6.40 -10.04 -9.88
C ASP A 132 -6.66 -8.94 -8.86
N ARG A 133 -7.87 -8.90 -8.27
CA ARG A 133 -8.19 -7.99 -7.16
C ARG A 133 -7.29 -8.26 -5.95
N CYS A 134 -7.12 -9.52 -5.55
CA CYS A 134 -6.22 -9.88 -4.45
C CYS A 134 -4.76 -9.49 -4.76
N ALA A 135 -4.28 -9.73 -5.98
CA ALA A 135 -2.94 -9.36 -6.40
C ALA A 135 -2.71 -7.83 -6.40
N ALA A 136 -3.71 -7.05 -6.84
CA ALA A 136 -3.63 -5.59 -6.83
C ALA A 136 -3.54 -5.02 -5.40
N LYS A 137 -4.32 -5.58 -4.46
CA LYS A 137 -4.25 -5.22 -3.04
C LYS A 137 -2.87 -5.54 -2.45
N GLU A 138 -2.35 -6.73 -2.72
CA GLU A 138 -1.02 -7.14 -2.27
C GLU A 138 0.09 -6.26 -2.83
N HIS A 139 0.02 -5.92 -4.12
CA HIS A 139 0.96 -5.00 -4.74
C HIS A 139 0.93 -3.60 -4.11
N ARG A 140 -0.27 -3.09 -3.82
CA ARG A 140 -0.45 -1.82 -3.11
C ARG A 140 0.18 -1.88 -1.72
N ARG A 141 -0.06 -2.94 -0.95
CA ARG A 141 0.55 -3.14 0.38
C ARG A 141 2.07 -3.17 0.32
N ARG A 142 2.65 -3.87 -0.66
CA ARG A 142 4.10 -3.91 -0.85
C ARG A 142 4.67 -2.53 -1.14
N ARG A 143 4.01 -1.73 -1.98
CA ARG A 143 4.41 -0.34 -2.25
C ARG A 143 4.34 0.52 -0.99
N GLU A 144 3.23 0.48 -0.26
CA GLU A 144 3.09 1.24 0.99
C GLU A 144 4.14 0.81 2.04
N ALA A 145 4.47 -0.49 2.11
CA ALA A 145 5.52 -1.00 3.00
C ALA A 145 6.92 -0.55 2.56
N GLN A 146 7.19 -0.49 1.26
CA GLN A 146 8.44 0.04 0.69
C GLN A 146 8.59 1.53 1.00
N GLU A 147 7.57 2.34 0.74
CA GLU A 147 7.56 3.77 1.07
C GLU A 147 7.78 4.00 2.57
N ARG A 148 7.14 3.21 3.44
CA ARG A 148 7.38 3.28 4.90
C ARG A 148 8.82 2.92 5.26
N ALA A 149 9.39 1.90 4.62
CA ALA A 149 10.78 1.52 4.84
C ALA A 149 11.75 2.61 4.38
N GLU A 150 11.49 3.24 3.23
CA GLU A 150 12.26 4.37 2.72
C GLU A 150 12.20 5.58 3.66
N LEU A 151 11.02 5.91 4.21
CA LEU A 151 10.88 6.96 5.21
C LEU A 151 11.66 6.65 6.51
N LEU A 152 11.68 5.38 6.95
CA LEU A 152 12.48 4.95 8.10
C LEU A 152 13.98 5.07 7.82
N VAL A 153 14.43 4.72 6.61
CA VAL A 153 15.83 4.88 6.18
C VAL A 153 16.19 6.36 6.09
N ALA A 154 15.35 7.21 5.50
CA ALA A 154 15.57 8.65 5.43
C ALA A 154 15.64 9.31 6.82
N ARG A 155 14.79 8.85 7.76
CA ARG A 155 14.84 9.30 9.16
C ARG A 155 16.11 8.82 9.87
N ALA A 156 16.50 7.56 9.69
CA ALA A 156 17.72 6.99 10.27
C ALA A 156 19.00 7.62 9.69
N GLY A 157 18.98 8.02 8.42
CA GLY A 157 20.06 8.72 7.73
C GLY A 157 20.21 10.20 8.12
N GLY A 158 19.49 10.69 9.12
CA GLY A 158 19.58 12.07 9.60
C GLY A 158 18.98 13.11 8.66
N GLN A 159 18.36 12.69 7.56
CA GLN A 159 17.82 13.58 6.53
C GLN A 159 16.65 14.43 7.07
N GLY A 160 15.84 13.88 7.97
CA GLY A 160 14.80 14.64 8.68
C GLY A 160 15.37 15.72 9.61
N GLY A 161 16.50 15.46 10.28
CA GLY A 161 17.19 16.45 11.09
C GLY A 161 17.86 17.54 10.25
N ARG A 162 18.36 17.15 9.06
CA ARG A 162 18.96 18.07 8.10
C ARG A 162 17.93 19.05 7.51
N ILE A 163 16.73 18.58 7.15
CA ILE A 163 15.63 19.43 6.64
C ILE A 163 15.21 20.47 7.69
N LEU A 164 15.04 20.06 8.96
CA LEU A 164 14.73 21.00 10.05
C LEU A 164 15.85 22.02 10.28
N SER A 165 17.11 21.57 10.26
CA SER A 165 18.27 22.46 10.43
C SER A 165 18.41 23.47 9.29
N GLU A 166 18.03 23.11 8.07
CA GLU A 166 18.11 23.97 6.89
C GLU A 166 17.02 25.06 6.94
N ALA A 167 15.80 24.70 7.36
CA ALA A 167 14.72 25.66 7.62
C ALA A 167 15.06 26.62 8.77
N ASP A 168 15.64 26.12 9.86
CA ASP A 168 16.10 26.95 10.98
C ASP A 168 17.25 27.90 10.58
N ALA A 169 18.09 27.50 9.61
CA ALA A 169 19.14 28.35 9.07
C ALA A 169 18.55 29.48 8.20
N GLU A 170 17.58 29.17 7.35
CA GLU A 170 16.91 30.16 6.49
C GLU A 170 16.16 31.23 7.30
N ILE A 171 15.50 30.85 8.40
CA ILE A 171 14.85 31.80 9.31
C ILE A 171 15.88 32.75 9.93
N ARG A 172 17.05 32.24 10.35
CA ARG A 172 18.12 33.07 10.91
C ARG A 172 18.65 34.05 9.88
N ASP A 173 18.87 33.62 8.65
CA ASP A 173 19.36 34.48 7.58
C ASP A 173 18.38 35.61 7.29
N MET A 174 17.07 35.30 7.19
CA MET A 174 16.01 36.30 7.06
C MET A 174 15.99 37.31 8.21
N GLU A 175 16.16 36.85 9.46
CA GLU A 175 16.23 37.75 10.61
C GLU A 175 17.48 38.62 10.60
N THR A 176 18.64 38.08 10.23
CA THR A 176 19.88 38.86 10.15
C THR A 176 19.80 39.93 9.08
N ALA A 177 19.21 39.61 7.92
CA ALA A 177 18.96 40.59 6.85
C ALA A 177 18.03 41.72 7.33
N ARG A 178 16.96 41.40 8.06
CA ARG A 178 16.06 42.40 8.66
C ARG A 178 16.78 43.27 9.70
N ARG A 179 17.61 42.67 10.56
CA ARG A 179 18.39 43.41 11.57
C ARG A 179 19.41 44.34 10.91
N ALA A 180 20.13 43.86 9.89
CA ALA A 180 21.07 44.67 9.12
C ALA A 180 20.38 45.85 8.43
N GLY A 181 19.18 45.63 7.86
CA GLY A 181 18.37 46.70 7.27
C GLY A 181 18.06 47.82 8.26
N ARG A 182 17.62 47.49 9.47
CA ARG A 182 17.35 48.49 10.53
C ARG A 182 18.61 49.27 10.92
N VAL A 183 19.75 48.60 11.06
CA VAL A 183 21.04 49.26 11.37
C VAL A 183 21.45 50.23 10.26
N LEU A 184 21.25 49.85 8.98
CA LEU A 184 21.52 50.73 7.85
C LEU A 184 20.57 51.95 7.83
N GLU A 185 19.30 51.76 8.16
CA GLU A 185 18.33 52.86 8.29
C GLU A 185 18.73 53.84 9.41
N ASP A 186 19.12 53.31 10.58
CA ASP A 186 19.56 54.12 11.72
C ASP A 186 20.82 54.92 11.41
N THR A 187 21.81 54.30 10.76
CA THR A 187 23.06 54.98 10.37
C THR A 187 22.82 56.03 9.29
N LEU A 188 21.91 55.78 8.35
CA LEU A 188 21.49 56.76 7.35
C LEU A 188 20.78 57.95 8.00
N ALA A 189 19.86 57.69 8.95
CA ALA A 189 19.16 58.74 9.68
C ALA A 189 20.14 59.62 10.48
N GLN A 190 21.12 59.03 11.15
CA GLN A 190 22.20 59.75 11.83
C GLN A 190 23.04 60.59 10.86
N GLY A 191 23.38 60.05 9.70
CA GLY A 191 24.09 60.76 8.64
C GLY A 191 23.32 62.00 8.15
N ILE A 192 22.02 61.87 7.90
CA ILE A 192 21.16 62.99 7.52
C ILE A 192 21.10 64.05 8.64
N ALA A 193 20.95 63.64 9.89
CA ALA A 193 20.87 64.57 11.02
C ALA A 193 22.16 65.38 11.22
N THR A 194 23.33 64.73 11.12
CA THR A 194 24.63 65.40 11.23
C THR A 194 24.87 66.39 10.11
N LEU A 195 24.58 66.02 8.86
CA LEU A 195 24.65 66.93 7.72
C LEU A 195 23.66 68.10 7.86
N GLY A 196 22.45 67.83 8.33
CA GLY A 196 21.45 68.86 8.63
C GLY A 196 21.94 69.85 9.68
N HIS A 197 22.57 69.36 10.75
CA HIS A 197 23.16 70.21 11.79
C HIS A 197 24.30 71.08 11.25
N MET A 198 25.21 70.50 10.44
CA MET A 198 26.30 71.24 9.81
C MET A 198 25.78 72.33 8.85
N ALA A 199 24.72 72.03 8.08
CA ALA A 199 24.09 73.00 7.21
C ALA A 199 23.48 74.18 8.00
N GLN A 200 22.79 73.91 9.11
CA GLN A 200 22.26 74.94 10.00
C GLN A 200 23.38 75.81 10.60
N GLN A 201 24.45 75.18 11.11
CA GLN A 201 25.62 75.91 11.62
C GLN A 201 26.21 76.83 10.55
N ARG A 202 26.31 76.38 9.30
CA ARG A 202 26.79 77.20 8.19
C ARG A 202 25.90 78.40 7.92
N GLU A 203 24.57 78.28 8.00
CA GLU A 203 23.66 79.42 7.78
C GLU A 203 23.68 80.43 8.93
N VAL A 204 23.97 80.01 10.18
CA VAL A 204 24.15 80.93 11.33
C VAL A 204 25.48 81.69 11.26
N LEU A 205 26.48 81.12 10.59
CA LEU A 205 27.80 81.73 10.39
C LEU A 205 27.87 82.66 9.16
N LYS A 206 26.79 82.77 8.38
CA LYS A 206 26.65 83.74 7.29
C LYS A 206 25.97 85.00 7.78
#